data_AF-A0A6N8WHW1-F1
#
_entry.id   AF-A0A6N8WHW1-F1
#
_cell.length_a   1.000
_cell.length_b   1.000
_cell.length_c   1.000
_cell.angle_alpha   90.00
_cell.angle_beta   90.00
_cell.angle_gamma   90.00
#
_symmetry.space_group_name_H-M   'P 1'
#
loop_
_entity.id
_entity.type
_entity.pdbx_description
1 polymer ?
#
loop_
_entity_poly.entity_id
_entity_poly.type
_entity_poly.pdbx_seq_one_letter_code
_entity_poly.pdbx_strand_id
1 'polypeptide(L)'
;IQHPGCVLNFRQARHPLLDPDSVVPIDVYFDNDCYILVVTGPNTGGKTVTLKTVGLLTLMAQSGLMIPVEEGSSLSVFEGVYADIGDEQSIEQNLSTFSSHMTNIISILEEADPQSLVLLDELGAGTDPDEGSALAAALLENLRDRGITTLATTHYSDLKLYAHNTAGVRNASVEFDVENLSPTFELSIGLPGRSNALTIARRLGLNPVIVDDAEKMSRPESLEVEAMLEDVRRARQEAKRVLDHAKERESRAHVAEEDLRYQLARIEEARRQVVAETRTTMQNELAEIRREIDAFRRRMAKGGIDSQDAHTQFLQQASQTVGRRQLDTEGRVEQEVATPGAPDSRIRGPIEKGDRVFVPNLQATGEVIAVEKREGVPHEADVQVGNFRLRLPIRRLELRSKAQSEPSPVSQPAVRVQMKPKTGGAGSDSLTEIDLRGERVDAGLQRLEGYLDDAYLENLPWVRIIHGKGTGAMRDAVRAALKGHPLVSRYRPGELGEGDDGVTVANLMTDEG
;
A
#
# COMPACT_ATOMS: atom_id res chain seq x y z
N ILE A 1 9.49 -33.32 24.05
CA ILE A 1 9.00 -34.28 23.03
C ILE A 1 9.37 -33.67 21.68
N GLN A 2 10.07 -34.39 20.81
CA GLN A 2 10.37 -33.92 19.44
C GLN A 2 9.12 -34.17 18.58
N HIS A 3 8.73 -33.17 17.79
CA HIS A 3 7.51 -33.19 16.99
C HIS A 3 7.50 -34.35 15.97
N PRO A 4 6.37 -35.05 15.77
CA PRO A 4 6.28 -36.23 14.90
C PRO A 4 6.46 -35.92 13.40
N GLY A 5 6.57 -34.64 13.03
CA GLY A 5 6.70 -34.20 11.64
C GLY A 5 5.36 -34.10 10.90
N CYS A 6 4.23 -34.18 11.61
CA CYS A 6 2.91 -33.99 11.03
C CYS A 6 2.62 -32.51 10.76
N VAL A 7 2.53 -32.14 9.49
CA VAL A 7 2.25 -30.78 9.05
C VAL A 7 0.76 -30.65 8.76
N LEU A 8 0.10 -29.68 9.39
CA LEU A 8 -1.23 -29.25 8.99
C LEU A 8 -1.18 -27.73 8.90
N ASN A 9 -1.28 -27.21 7.68
CA ASN A 9 -1.26 -25.79 7.37
C ASN A 9 -2.20 -25.55 6.18
N PHE A 10 -3.42 -25.15 6.49
CA PHE A 10 -4.41 -24.71 5.53
C PHE A 10 -4.49 -23.20 5.52
N ARG A 11 -4.27 -22.61 4.34
CA ARG A 11 -4.43 -21.17 4.08
C ARG A 11 -5.75 -20.93 3.39
N GLN A 12 -6.48 -19.92 3.86
CA GLN A 12 -7.77 -19.50 3.33
C GLN A 12 -8.75 -20.67 3.08
N ALA A 13 -8.76 -21.65 3.98
CA ALA A 13 -9.60 -22.83 3.88
C ALA A 13 -11.08 -22.49 3.95
N ARG A 14 -11.87 -23.09 3.07
CA ARG A 14 -13.33 -22.91 3.06
C ARG A 14 -14.01 -24.24 3.35
N HIS A 15 -15.08 -24.20 4.14
CA HIS A 15 -15.87 -25.39 4.38
C HIS A 15 -16.57 -25.81 3.06
N PRO A 16 -16.32 -27.03 2.54
CA PRO A 16 -16.72 -27.43 1.18
C PRO A 16 -18.24 -27.53 0.97
N LEU A 17 -19.01 -27.66 2.06
CA LEU A 17 -20.48 -27.73 2.02
C LEU A 17 -21.17 -26.38 2.29
N LEU A 18 -20.42 -25.32 2.59
CA LEU A 18 -20.99 -23.98 2.71
C LEU A 18 -20.96 -23.27 1.35
N ASP A 19 -21.86 -22.31 1.18
CA ASP A 19 -21.96 -21.53 -0.05
C ASP A 19 -20.65 -20.77 -0.34
N PRO A 20 -19.98 -21.02 -1.48
CA PRO A 20 -18.68 -20.42 -1.80
C PRO A 20 -18.63 -18.90 -1.76
N ASP A 21 -19.75 -18.24 -2.07
CA ASP A 21 -19.82 -16.78 -2.16
C ASP A 21 -20.00 -16.11 -0.79
N SER A 22 -20.48 -16.86 0.22
CA SER A 22 -20.75 -16.34 1.56
C SER A 22 -19.85 -16.95 2.64
N VAL A 23 -19.20 -18.09 2.37
CA VAL A 23 -18.27 -18.72 3.31
C VAL A 23 -17.05 -17.84 3.52
N VAL A 24 -16.73 -17.58 4.78
CA VAL A 24 -15.52 -16.85 5.15
C VAL A 24 -14.36 -17.83 5.28
N PRO A 25 -13.24 -17.62 4.58
CA PRO A 25 -12.08 -18.50 4.64
C PRO A 25 -11.34 -18.41 5.97
N ILE A 26 -10.71 -19.51 6.39
CA ILE A 26 -9.97 -19.61 7.66
C ILE A 26 -8.54 -20.08 7.44
N ASP A 27 -7.60 -19.54 8.21
CA ASP A 27 -6.22 -20.03 8.27
C ASP A 27 -6.08 -20.96 9.48
N VAL A 28 -5.65 -22.21 9.27
CA VAL A 28 -5.41 -23.19 10.34
C VAL A 28 -4.05 -23.80 10.15
N TYR A 29 -3.15 -23.59 11.11
CA TYR A 29 -1.82 -24.18 11.08
C TYR A 29 -1.35 -24.66 12.44
N PHE A 30 -0.53 -25.70 12.44
CA PHE A 30 0.24 -26.17 13.59
C PHE A 30 1.70 -25.77 13.38
N ASP A 31 2.26 -25.02 14.34
CA ASP A 31 3.69 -24.73 14.37
C ASP A 31 4.49 -25.99 14.68
N ASN A 32 5.79 -25.99 14.34
CA ASN A 32 6.68 -27.15 14.54
C ASN A 32 6.76 -27.65 15.99
N ASP A 33 6.37 -26.84 16.97
CA ASP A 33 6.39 -27.18 18.39
C ASP A 33 4.98 -27.33 18.98
N CYS A 34 3.93 -27.40 18.15
CA CYS A 34 2.53 -27.43 18.56
C CYS A 34 1.86 -28.77 18.25
N TYR A 35 1.37 -29.45 19.28
CA TYR A 35 0.61 -30.71 19.18
C TYR A 35 -0.89 -30.48 19.24
N ILE A 36 -1.31 -29.47 20.03
CA ILE A 36 -2.71 -29.25 20.34
C ILE A 36 -3.08 -27.80 20.08
N LEU A 37 -4.13 -27.61 19.29
CA LEU A 37 -4.75 -26.31 19.08
C LEU A 37 -6.09 -26.27 19.82
N VAL A 38 -6.21 -25.40 20.83
CA VAL A 38 -7.43 -25.20 21.62
C VAL A 38 -8.15 -23.98 21.09
N VAL A 39 -9.28 -24.18 20.42
CA VAL A 39 -10.13 -23.12 19.86
C VAL A 39 -11.12 -22.62 20.90
N THR A 40 -11.05 -21.34 21.21
CA THR A 40 -11.90 -20.65 22.18
C THR A 40 -12.72 -19.53 21.53
N GLY A 41 -13.85 -19.19 22.15
CA GLY A 41 -14.74 -18.13 21.66
C GLY A 41 -16.22 -18.45 21.86
N PRO A 42 -17.14 -17.54 21.53
CA PRO A 42 -18.58 -17.79 21.64
C PRO A 42 -19.03 -18.94 20.73
N ASN A 43 -20.11 -19.64 21.08
CA ASN A 43 -20.63 -20.77 20.29
C ASN A 43 -21.06 -20.35 18.87
N THR A 44 -21.53 -19.11 18.71
CA THR A 44 -21.83 -18.49 17.42
C THR A 44 -20.60 -18.10 16.59
N GLY A 45 -19.38 -18.29 17.11
CA GLY A 45 -18.13 -17.89 16.46
C GLY A 45 -17.58 -18.86 15.41
N GLY A 46 -18.23 -20.01 15.18
CA GLY A 46 -17.80 -20.97 14.15
C GLY A 46 -16.73 -21.98 14.59
N LYS A 47 -16.60 -22.26 15.90
CA LYS A 47 -15.67 -23.26 16.45
C LYS A 47 -15.90 -24.65 15.87
N THR A 48 -17.14 -25.15 15.95
CA THR A 48 -17.54 -26.44 15.37
C THR A 48 -17.35 -26.49 13.85
N VAL A 49 -17.63 -25.39 13.16
CA VAL A 49 -17.43 -25.28 11.70
C VAL A 49 -15.94 -25.38 11.36
N THR A 50 -15.07 -24.79 12.17
CA THR A 50 -13.60 -24.88 12.03
C THR A 50 -13.15 -26.34 12.14
N LEU A 51 -13.59 -27.08 13.16
CA LEU A 51 -13.26 -28.50 13.31
C LEU A 51 -13.75 -29.33 12.12
N LYS A 52 -15.01 -29.15 11.72
CA LYS A 52 -15.59 -29.86 10.56
C LYS A 52 -14.82 -29.54 9.28
N THR A 53 -14.39 -28.30 9.10
CA THR A 53 -13.58 -27.89 7.94
C THR A 53 -12.26 -28.66 7.92
N VAL A 54 -11.50 -28.63 9.02
CA VAL A 54 -10.20 -29.31 9.11
C VAL A 54 -10.33 -30.81 8.86
N GLY A 55 -11.30 -31.47 9.50
CA GLY A 55 -11.55 -32.90 9.31
C GLY A 55 -11.95 -33.27 7.89
N LEU A 56 -12.90 -32.54 7.30
CA LEU A 56 -13.35 -32.80 5.93
C LEU A 56 -12.24 -32.57 4.91
N LEU A 57 -11.50 -31.46 5.00
CA LEU A 57 -10.41 -31.16 4.08
C LEU A 57 -9.30 -32.21 4.17
N THR A 58 -9.00 -32.69 5.38
CA THR A 58 -8.02 -33.77 5.59
C THR A 58 -8.44 -35.06 4.87
N LEU A 59 -9.69 -35.50 5.07
CA LEU A 59 -10.24 -36.70 4.43
C LEU A 59 -10.34 -36.56 2.91
N MET A 60 -10.75 -35.39 2.41
CA MET A 60 -10.82 -35.09 0.98
C MET A 60 -9.45 -35.19 0.32
N ALA A 61 -8.43 -34.54 0.91
CA ALA A 61 -7.07 -34.58 0.39
C ALA A 61 -6.51 -36.01 0.37
N GLN A 62 -6.70 -36.78 1.45
CA GLN A 62 -6.28 -38.19 1.52
C GLN A 62 -7.08 -39.13 0.59
N SER A 63 -8.25 -38.69 0.12
CA SER A 63 -9.03 -39.38 -0.90
C SER A 63 -8.64 -38.99 -2.34
N GLY A 64 -7.64 -38.12 -2.51
CA GLY A 64 -7.19 -37.63 -3.81
C GLY A 64 -8.08 -36.55 -4.42
N LEU A 65 -8.94 -35.90 -3.62
CA LEU A 65 -9.78 -34.79 -4.07
C LEU A 65 -9.04 -33.45 -3.95
N MET A 66 -9.36 -32.52 -4.85
CA MET A 66 -8.97 -31.12 -4.66
C MET A 66 -9.72 -30.53 -3.47
N ILE A 67 -9.01 -29.75 -2.66
CA ILE A 67 -9.55 -29.10 -1.46
C ILE A 67 -9.60 -27.57 -1.66
N PRO A 68 -10.64 -26.89 -1.16
CA PRO A 68 -10.79 -25.44 -1.26
C PRO A 68 -9.87 -24.70 -0.26
N VAL A 69 -8.59 -24.61 -0.60
CA VAL A 69 -7.54 -23.89 0.14
C VAL A 69 -6.69 -23.07 -0.83
N GLU A 70 -5.97 -22.07 -0.32
CA GLU A 70 -5.02 -21.28 -1.08
C GLU A 70 -3.69 -22.03 -1.31
N GLU A 71 -2.98 -21.64 -2.37
CA GLU A 71 -1.65 -22.15 -2.70
C GLU A 71 -0.66 -21.97 -1.54
N GLY A 72 0.21 -22.96 -1.35
CA GLY A 72 1.14 -23.02 -0.21
C GLY A 72 0.54 -23.65 1.05
N SER A 73 -0.69 -24.18 0.98
CA SER A 73 -1.22 -25.10 2.00
C SER A 73 -0.50 -26.45 1.94
N SER A 74 -0.35 -27.11 3.09
CA SER A 74 0.35 -28.38 3.24
C SER A 74 -0.30 -29.27 4.30
N LEU A 75 -0.36 -30.57 4.02
CA LEU A 75 -1.00 -31.56 4.87
C LEU A 75 -0.18 -32.85 4.88
N SER A 76 0.09 -33.39 6.07
CA SER A 76 0.61 -34.73 6.27
C SER A 76 -0.49 -35.78 6.15
N VAL A 77 -0.10 -36.99 5.74
CA VAL A 77 -1.02 -38.14 5.73
C VAL A 77 -1.18 -38.65 7.16
N PHE A 78 -2.39 -38.57 7.68
CA PHE A 78 -2.80 -39.16 8.94
C PHE A 78 -3.33 -40.59 8.71
N GLU A 79 -2.93 -41.52 9.57
CA GLU A 79 -3.38 -42.92 9.52
C GLU A 79 -4.80 -43.07 10.07
N GLY A 80 -5.17 -42.23 11.03
CA GLY A 80 -6.51 -42.16 11.61
C GLY A 80 -7.00 -40.72 11.76
N VAL A 81 -8.29 -40.50 11.49
CA VAL A 81 -8.98 -39.23 11.79
C VAL A 81 -10.13 -39.54 12.73
N TYR A 82 -10.04 -39.07 13.96
CA TYR A 82 -10.97 -39.33 15.04
C TYR A 82 -11.73 -38.04 15.40
N ALA A 83 -13.03 -38.15 15.65
CA ALA A 83 -13.86 -37.00 15.92
C ALA A 83 -14.91 -37.29 17.00
N ASP A 84 -15.00 -36.38 17.98
CA ASP A 84 -16.14 -36.24 18.88
C ASP A 84 -16.79 -34.87 18.61
N ILE A 85 -17.75 -34.84 17.69
CA ILE A 85 -18.41 -33.61 17.20
C ILE A 85 -19.93 -33.88 17.13
N GLY A 86 -20.73 -33.23 17.98
CA GLY A 86 -22.19 -33.48 18.06
C GLY A 86 -22.98 -32.31 18.66
N ASP A 87 -24.29 -32.29 18.42
CA ASP A 87 -25.23 -31.29 18.95
C ASP A 87 -25.85 -31.77 20.28
N GLU A 88 -25.68 -31.01 21.36
CA GLU A 88 -26.28 -31.28 22.69
C GLU A 88 -27.80 -30.98 22.77
N GLN A 89 -28.58 -31.24 21.72
CA GLN A 89 -29.99 -30.85 21.67
C GLN A 89 -30.96 -32.03 21.84
N SER A 90 -31.06 -32.56 23.06
CA SER A 90 -32.26 -33.27 23.54
C SER A 90 -32.37 -33.29 25.07
N ILE A 91 -33.47 -32.73 25.58
CA ILE A 91 -33.79 -32.63 27.02
C ILE A 91 -34.00 -34.01 27.67
N GLU A 92 -34.29 -35.06 26.89
CA GLU A 92 -34.45 -36.44 27.39
C GLU A 92 -33.11 -37.18 27.57
N GLN A 93 -31.98 -36.58 27.13
CA GLN A 93 -30.67 -37.24 27.04
C GLN A 93 -29.58 -36.69 27.96
N ASN A 94 -29.85 -35.80 28.92
CA ASN A 94 -28.79 -35.10 29.67
C ASN A 94 -27.75 -36.00 30.40
N LEU A 95 -28.08 -37.25 30.79
CA LEU A 95 -27.09 -38.24 31.29
C LEU A 95 -26.46 -39.10 30.18
N SER A 96 -27.21 -39.28 29.08
CA SER A 96 -26.82 -40.07 27.91
C SER A 96 -25.80 -39.35 27.03
N THR A 97 -25.80 -38.02 27.01
CA THR A 97 -24.91 -37.21 26.16
C THR A 97 -23.48 -37.21 26.72
N PHE A 98 -23.28 -36.83 27.98
CA PHE A 98 -21.95 -36.87 28.62
C PHE A 98 -21.34 -38.28 28.60
N SER A 99 -22.13 -39.31 28.95
CA SER A 99 -21.66 -40.70 28.93
C SER A 99 -21.30 -41.17 27.52
N SER A 100 -22.04 -40.74 26.49
CA SER A 100 -21.73 -41.04 25.09
C SER A 100 -20.44 -40.36 24.63
N HIS A 101 -20.27 -39.07 24.93
CA HIS A 101 -19.02 -38.34 24.65
C HIS A 101 -17.83 -39.00 25.34
N MET A 102 -17.97 -39.36 26.61
CA MET A 102 -16.92 -40.07 27.34
C MET A 102 -16.61 -41.44 26.75
N THR A 103 -17.62 -42.22 26.36
CA THR A 103 -17.41 -43.52 25.71
C THR A 103 -16.66 -43.36 24.38
N ASN A 104 -17.03 -42.34 23.58
CA ASN A 104 -16.34 -42.03 22.34
C ASN A 104 -14.89 -41.60 22.59
N ILE A 105 -14.66 -40.67 23.52
CA ILE A 105 -13.31 -40.22 23.90
C ILE A 105 -12.45 -41.38 24.41
N ILE A 106 -13.01 -42.30 25.20
CA ILE A 106 -12.29 -43.52 25.63
C ILE A 106 -11.85 -44.33 24.42
N SER A 107 -12.73 -44.58 23.46
CA SER A 107 -12.39 -45.32 22.24
C SER A 107 -11.31 -44.61 21.39
N ILE A 108 -11.38 -43.28 21.30
CA ILE A 108 -10.37 -42.47 20.62
C ILE A 108 -9.02 -42.60 21.32
N LEU A 109 -8.99 -42.54 22.66
CA LEU A 109 -7.75 -42.68 23.43
C LEU A 109 -7.14 -44.07 23.32
N GLU A 110 -7.93 -45.11 23.14
CA GLU A 110 -7.45 -46.49 22.96
C GLU A 110 -6.75 -46.69 21.60
N GLU A 111 -7.22 -46.02 20.55
CA GLU A 111 -6.72 -46.22 19.18
C GLU A 111 -5.74 -45.14 18.70
N ALA A 112 -5.91 -43.87 19.12
CA ALA A 112 -5.17 -42.76 18.54
C ALA A 112 -3.66 -42.81 18.84
N ASP A 113 -2.86 -42.42 17.86
CA ASP A 113 -1.40 -42.45 17.91
C ASP A 113 -0.77 -41.15 17.36
N PRO A 114 0.57 -40.99 17.35
CA PRO A 114 1.20 -39.77 16.84
C PRO A 114 0.92 -39.45 15.36
N GLN A 115 0.44 -40.43 14.58
CA GLN A 115 0.06 -40.27 13.18
C GLN A 115 -1.45 -40.05 13.00
N SER A 116 -2.17 -39.82 14.10
CA SER A 116 -3.60 -39.58 14.12
C SER A 116 -3.94 -38.09 14.24
N LEU A 117 -5.07 -37.69 13.65
CA LEU A 117 -5.71 -36.39 13.85
C LEU A 117 -6.95 -36.58 14.74
N VAL A 118 -6.98 -35.90 15.88
CA VAL A 118 -8.10 -35.96 16.84
C VAL A 118 -8.83 -34.62 16.87
N LEU A 119 -10.15 -34.65 16.71
CA LEU A 119 -11.04 -33.48 16.69
C LEU A 119 -12.05 -33.58 17.86
N LEU A 120 -12.00 -32.67 18.82
CA LEU A 120 -12.86 -32.70 20.01
C LEU A 120 -13.67 -31.41 20.14
N ASP A 121 -14.99 -31.50 20.07
CA ASP A 121 -15.88 -30.34 20.24
C ASP A 121 -16.37 -30.23 21.70
N GLU A 122 -16.39 -29.01 22.23
CA GLU A 122 -16.86 -28.65 23.58
C GLU A 122 -16.34 -29.57 24.70
N LEU A 123 -15.02 -29.80 24.72
CA LEU A 123 -14.39 -30.74 25.65
C LEU A 123 -14.69 -30.37 27.12
N GLY A 124 -15.26 -31.32 27.85
CA GLY A 124 -15.64 -31.19 29.26
C GLY A 124 -17.02 -30.55 29.49
N ALA A 125 -17.84 -30.32 28.45
CA ALA A 125 -19.22 -29.86 28.58
C ALA A 125 -20.13 -30.91 29.27
N GLY A 126 -21.30 -30.47 29.74
CA GLY A 126 -22.33 -31.35 30.30
C GLY A 126 -22.12 -31.79 31.76
N THR A 127 -21.14 -31.21 32.49
CA THR A 127 -20.90 -31.49 33.92
C THR A 127 -20.62 -30.19 34.70
N ASP A 128 -20.27 -30.31 35.99
CA ASP A 128 -19.80 -29.19 36.80
C ASP A 128 -18.61 -28.48 36.13
N PRO A 129 -18.61 -27.14 36.01
CA PRO A 129 -17.56 -26.41 35.30
C PRO A 129 -16.14 -26.68 35.81
N ASP A 130 -15.95 -26.82 37.13
CA ASP A 130 -14.63 -27.04 37.72
C ASP A 130 -14.14 -28.47 37.40
N GLU A 131 -15.03 -29.47 37.53
CA GLU A 131 -14.73 -30.86 37.18
C GLU A 131 -14.49 -31.05 35.68
N GLY A 132 -15.33 -30.43 34.84
CA GLY A 132 -15.25 -30.49 33.38
C GLY A 132 -13.97 -29.85 32.84
N SER A 133 -13.59 -28.69 33.40
CA SER A 133 -12.35 -27.99 33.08
C SER A 133 -11.12 -28.82 33.45
N ALA A 134 -11.10 -29.42 34.65
CA ALA A 134 -10.02 -30.27 35.11
C ALA A 134 -9.87 -31.55 34.27
N LEU A 135 -10.99 -32.21 33.94
CA LEU A 135 -11.01 -33.40 33.10
C LEU A 135 -10.49 -33.09 31.69
N ALA A 136 -10.98 -32.01 31.07
CA ALA A 136 -10.56 -31.59 29.74
C ALA A 136 -9.06 -31.27 29.71
N ALA A 137 -8.52 -30.57 30.72
CA ALA A 137 -7.09 -30.32 30.83
C ALA A 137 -6.28 -31.62 30.93
N ALA A 138 -6.72 -32.59 31.76
CA ALA A 138 -6.05 -33.89 31.90
C ALA A 138 -6.08 -34.73 30.61
N LEU A 139 -7.18 -34.68 29.85
CA LEU A 139 -7.31 -35.34 28.55
C LEU A 139 -6.35 -34.73 27.52
N LEU A 140 -6.30 -33.40 27.41
CA LEU A 140 -5.37 -32.72 26.51
C LEU A 140 -3.92 -32.97 26.90
N GLU A 141 -3.60 -33.02 28.20
CA GLU A 141 -2.27 -33.37 28.70
C GLU A 141 -1.86 -34.78 28.22
N ASN A 142 -2.76 -35.77 28.33
CA ASN A 142 -2.51 -37.13 27.87
C ASN A 142 -2.24 -37.21 26.35
N LEU A 143 -3.07 -36.54 25.54
CA LEU A 143 -2.89 -36.49 24.09
C LEU A 143 -1.57 -35.80 23.71
N ARG A 144 -1.20 -34.73 24.42
CA ARG A 144 0.05 -33.99 24.22
C ARG A 144 1.26 -34.86 24.55
N ASP A 145 1.24 -35.58 25.67
CA ASP A 145 2.34 -36.46 26.10
C ASP A 145 2.56 -37.62 25.13
N ARG A 146 1.49 -38.06 24.46
CA ARG A 146 1.54 -39.05 23.37
C ARG A 146 1.94 -38.44 22.03
N GLY A 147 2.04 -37.11 21.92
CA GLY A 147 2.41 -36.42 20.68
C GLY A 147 1.32 -36.46 19.60
N ILE A 148 0.05 -36.57 19.98
CA ILE A 148 -1.09 -36.72 19.06
C ILE A 148 -1.57 -35.35 18.58
N THR A 149 -1.72 -35.19 17.27
CA THR A 149 -2.21 -33.94 16.66
C THR A 149 -3.69 -33.75 17.01
N THR A 150 -4.00 -32.72 17.79
CA THR A 150 -5.35 -32.52 18.34
C THR A 150 -5.86 -31.12 18.08
N LEU A 151 -7.10 -31.01 17.59
CA LEU A 151 -7.86 -29.77 17.52
C LEU A 151 -9.06 -29.88 18.44
N ALA A 152 -9.09 -29.08 19.51
CA ALA A 152 -10.15 -29.12 20.51
C ALA A 152 -10.87 -27.78 20.62
N THR A 153 -12.18 -27.75 20.86
CA THR A 153 -12.90 -26.53 21.23
C THR A 153 -13.32 -26.56 22.69
N THR A 154 -13.42 -25.38 23.31
CA THR A 154 -13.90 -25.27 24.68
C THR A 154 -14.53 -23.91 24.94
N HIS A 155 -15.43 -23.88 25.93
CA HIS A 155 -16.00 -22.66 26.50
C HIS A 155 -15.40 -22.31 27.87
N TYR A 156 -14.57 -23.18 28.45
CA TYR A 156 -13.97 -22.95 29.77
C TYR A 156 -12.77 -22.01 29.71
N SER A 157 -12.72 -21.10 30.67
CA SER A 157 -11.64 -20.10 30.75
C SER A 157 -10.33 -20.69 31.24
N ASP A 158 -10.34 -21.72 32.09
CA ASP A 158 -9.09 -22.29 32.60
C ASP A 158 -8.32 -23.05 31.52
N LEU A 159 -9.02 -23.61 30.52
CA LEU A 159 -8.36 -24.19 29.35
C LEU A 159 -7.65 -23.14 28.50
N LYS A 160 -8.10 -21.87 28.53
CA LYS A 160 -7.35 -20.76 27.89
C LYS A 160 -5.99 -20.55 28.55
N LEU A 161 -5.96 -20.62 29.89
CA LEU A 161 -4.75 -20.47 30.70
C LEU A 161 -3.81 -21.67 30.50
N TYR A 162 -4.35 -22.89 30.52
CA TYR A 162 -3.61 -24.11 30.19
C TYR A 162 -2.96 -23.99 28.80
N ALA A 163 -3.73 -23.65 27.77
CA ALA A 163 -3.21 -23.52 26.41
C ALA A 163 -2.15 -22.42 26.25
N HIS A 164 -2.14 -21.42 27.13
CA HIS A 164 -1.12 -20.37 27.13
C HIS A 164 0.18 -20.84 27.79
N ASN A 165 0.09 -21.48 28.96
CA ASN A 165 1.22 -21.83 29.82
C ASN A 165 1.89 -23.16 29.46
N THR A 166 1.22 -23.99 28.65
CA THR A 166 1.68 -25.33 28.33
C THR A 166 2.44 -25.36 27.00
N ALA A 167 3.72 -25.77 27.05
CA ALA A 167 4.49 -26.03 25.85
C ALA A 167 3.86 -27.16 25.03
N GLY A 168 3.81 -27.05 23.71
CA GLY A 168 3.11 -28.03 22.88
C GLY A 168 1.63 -27.79 22.68
N VAL A 169 1.04 -26.82 23.39
CA VAL A 169 -0.37 -26.45 23.25
C VAL A 169 -0.44 -24.99 22.85
N ARG A 170 -1.30 -24.65 21.88
CA ARG A 170 -1.59 -23.27 21.48
C ARG A 170 -3.07 -23.00 21.60
N ASN A 171 -3.39 -21.77 21.99
CA ASN A 171 -4.75 -21.26 21.96
C ASN A 171 -5.03 -20.67 20.58
N ALA A 172 -6.23 -20.85 20.06
CA ALA A 172 -6.76 -20.13 18.92
C ALA A 172 -8.08 -19.47 19.31
N SER A 173 -8.33 -18.25 18.86
CA SER A 173 -9.62 -17.60 19.06
C SER A 173 -10.32 -17.32 17.76
N VAL A 174 -11.60 -17.68 17.66
CA VAL A 174 -12.47 -17.21 16.59
C VAL A 174 -12.88 -15.76 16.86
N GLU A 175 -12.66 -14.87 15.90
CA GLU A 175 -12.99 -13.45 16.04
C GLU A 175 -14.47 -13.19 15.72
N PHE A 176 -15.11 -12.33 16.52
CA PHE A 176 -16.53 -12.01 16.42
C PHE A 176 -16.70 -10.51 16.30
N ASP A 177 -17.36 -10.07 15.23
CA ASP A 177 -17.66 -8.67 15.00
C ASP A 177 -18.83 -8.27 15.90
N VAL A 178 -18.48 -7.59 17.00
CA VAL A 178 -19.45 -7.08 17.96
C VAL A 178 -20.26 -5.93 17.37
N GLU A 179 -19.78 -5.26 16.33
CA GLU A 179 -20.52 -4.20 15.63
C GLU A 179 -21.64 -4.75 14.76
N ASN A 180 -21.31 -5.74 13.93
CA ASN A 180 -22.29 -6.32 13.01
C ASN A 180 -23.03 -7.54 13.58
N LEU A 181 -22.69 -7.97 14.81
CA LEU A 181 -23.19 -9.18 15.46
C LEU A 181 -22.98 -10.44 14.60
N SER A 182 -21.87 -10.47 13.86
CA SER A 182 -21.54 -11.52 12.92
C SER A 182 -20.22 -12.19 13.28
N PRO A 183 -20.12 -13.53 13.21
CA PRO A 183 -18.82 -14.18 13.24
C PRO A 183 -17.96 -13.70 12.07
N THR A 184 -16.71 -13.32 12.35
CA THR A 184 -15.74 -13.00 11.28
C THR A 184 -15.06 -14.26 10.77
N PHE A 185 -15.20 -15.38 11.50
CA PHE A 185 -14.53 -16.66 11.24
C PHE A 185 -13.00 -16.58 11.12
N GLU A 186 -12.37 -15.44 11.43
CA GLU A 186 -10.92 -15.30 11.45
C GLU A 186 -10.37 -16.02 12.69
N LEU A 187 -9.48 -16.99 12.47
CA LEU A 187 -8.85 -17.76 13.54
C LEU A 187 -7.52 -17.10 13.94
N SER A 188 -7.49 -16.49 15.12
CA SER A 188 -6.26 -15.90 15.68
C SER A 188 -5.52 -16.90 16.56
N ILE A 189 -4.46 -17.51 16.03
CA ILE A 189 -3.59 -18.45 16.76
C ILE A 189 -2.63 -17.69 17.71
N GLY A 190 -2.52 -18.18 18.94
CA GLY A 190 -1.67 -17.70 20.02
C GLY A 190 -2.35 -16.77 21.03
N LEU A 191 -3.60 -16.36 20.82
CA LEU A 191 -4.30 -15.39 21.67
C LEU A 191 -5.68 -15.89 22.14
N PRO A 192 -5.98 -15.86 23.46
CA PRO A 192 -7.28 -16.29 24.01
C PRO A 192 -8.44 -15.34 23.67
N GLY A 193 -9.55 -15.85 23.13
CA GLY A 193 -10.74 -15.09 22.70
C GLY A 193 -11.43 -14.27 23.81
N ARG A 194 -12.02 -13.11 23.45
CA ARG A 194 -12.85 -12.30 24.37
C ARG A 194 -14.13 -13.04 24.73
N SER A 195 -14.58 -12.88 25.98
CA SER A 195 -15.90 -13.33 26.43
C SER A 195 -16.94 -12.24 26.10
N ASN A 196 -17.40 -12.18 24.85
CA ASN A 196 -18.28 -11.09 24.37
C ASN A 196 -19.75 -11.18 24.84
N ALA A 197 -20.10 -12.08 25.76
CA ALA A 197 -21.48 -12.40 26.11
C ALA A 197 -22.28 -11.17 26.59
N LEU A 198 -21.71 -10.36 27.49
CA LEU A 198 -22.37 -9.17 28.05
C LEU A 198 -22.50 -8.05 27.01
N THR A 199 -21.49 -7.87 26.16
CA THR A 199 -21.51 -6.88 25.07
C THR A 199 -22.55 -7.24 23.99
N ILE A 200 -22.65 -8.53 23.65
CA ILE A 200 -23.69 -9.05 22.75
C ILE A 200 -25.07 -8.85 23.36
N ALA A 201 -25.26 -9.19 24.65
CA ALA A 201 -26.53 -9.01 25.34
C ALA A 201 -26.99 -7.54 25.34
N ARG A 202 -26.07 -6.60 25.61
CA ARG A 202 -26.33 -5.15 25.55
C ARG A 202 -26.82 -4.74 24.16
N ARG A 203 -26.19 -5.27 23.10
CA ARG A 203 -26.54 -4.93 21.70
C ARG A 203 -27.82 -5.58 21.21
N LEU A 204 -28.16 -6.76 21.73
CA LEU A 204 -29.45 -7.42 21.52
C LEU A 204 -30.61 -6.71 22.25
N GLY A 205 -30.32 -5.66 23.03
CA GLY A 205 -31.32 -4.83 23.70
C GLY A 205 -31.57 -5.17 25.16
N LEU A 206 -30.69 -5.96 25.80
CA LEU A 206 -30.78 -6.18 27.25
C LEU A 206 -30.60 -4.85 28.00
N ASN A 207 -31.39 -4.64 29.04
CA ASN A 207 -31.37 -3.40 29.82
C ASN A 207 -29.94 -3.10 30.31
N PRO A 208 -29.36 -1.92 30.02
CA PRO A 208 -28.01 -1.55 30.43
C PRO A 208 -27.75 -1.76 31.92
N VAL A 209 -28.74 -1.51 32.78
CA VAL A 209 -28.60 -1.70 34.23
C VAL A 209 -28.31 -3.17 34.58
N ILE A 210 -28.97 -4.11 33.92
CA ILE A 210 -28.74 -5.56 34.14
C ILE A 210 -27.35 -5.95 33.64
N VAL A 211 -26.91 -5.41 32.50
CA VAL A 211 -25.57 -5.67 31.96
C VAL A 211 -24.50 -5.10 32.87
N ASP A 212 -24.66 -3.85 33.33
CA ASP A 212 -23.72 -3.17 34.21
C ASP A 212 -23.63 -3.86 35.58
N ASP A 213 -24.74 -4.42 36.09
CA ASP A 213 -24.73 -5.20 37.32
C ASP A 213 -24.08 -6.58 37.14
N ALA A 214 -24.29 -7.23 35.98
CA ALA A 214 -23.60 -8.48 35.64
C ALA A 214 -22.08 -8.28 35.46
N GLU A 215 -21.64 -7.16 34.88
CA GLU A 215 -20.22 -6.80 34.76
C GLU A 215 -19.56 -6.66 36.15
N LYS A 216 -20.24 -6.04 37.12
CA LYS A 216 -19.74 -5.91 38.51
C LYS A 216 -19.67 -7.24 39.26
N MET A 217 -20.51 -8.21 38.90
CA MET A 217 -20.50 -9.55 39.51
C MET A 217 -19.42 -10.46 38.90
N SER A 218 -18.87 -10.11 37.73
CA SER A 218 -17.75 -10.82 37.13
C SER A 218 -16.46 -10.56 37.93
N ARG A 219 -15.63 -11.59 38.11
CA ARG A 219 -14.48 -11.53 39.04
C ARG A 219 -13.44 -10.48 38.57
N PRO A 220 -12.90 -9.65 39.48
CA PRO A 220 -11.95 -8.58 39.12
C PRO A 220 -10.63 -9.11 38.52
N GLU A 221 -10.17 -10.29 38.94
CA GLU A 221 -8.95 -10.94 38.40
C GLU A 221 -9.09 -11.33 36.92
N SER A 222 -10.32 -11.61 36.46
CA SER A 222 -10.59 -11.94 35.05
C SER A 222 -10.56 -10.70 34.14
N LEU A 223 -10.91 -9.52 34.69
CA LEU A 223 -10.98 -8.26 33.93
C LEU A 223 -9.59 -7.67 33.64
N GLU A 224 -8.64 -7.76 34.58
CA GLU A 224 -7.26 -7.27 34.36
C GLU A 224 -6.52 -8.10 33.30
N VAL A 225 -6.69 -9.42 33.33
CA VAL A 225 -6.11 -10.33 32.34
C VAL A 225 -6.71 -10.06 30.95
N GLU A 226 -8.03 -9.84 30.86
CA GLU A 226 -8.68 -9.48 29.60
C GLU A 226 -8.17 -8.14 29.04
N ALA A 227 -7.93 -7.14 29.89
CA ALA A 227 -7.37 -5.84 29.48
C ALA A 227 -5.94 -5.97 28.95
N MET A 228 -5.06 -6.71 29.62
CA MET A 228 -3.70 -6.96 29.12
C MET A 228 -3.70 -7.69 27.77
N LEU A 229 -4.59 -8.67 27.61
CA LEU A 229 -4.76 -9.40 26.35
C LEU A 229 -5.27 -8.50 25.22
N GLU A 230 -6.06 -7.47 25.54
CA GLU A 230 -6.51 -6.47 24.57
C GLU A 230 -5.34 -5.62 24.05
N ASP A 231 -4.45 -5.18 24.91
CA ASP A 231 -3.30 -4.38 24.48
C ASP A 231 -2.33 -5.19 23.61
N VAL A 232 -2.10 -6.47 23.94
CA VAL A 232 -1.29 -7.38 23.11
C VAL A 232 -1.92 -7.59 21.74
N ARG A 233 -3.25 -7.75 21.67
CA ARG A 233 -3.98 -7.85 20.40
C ARG A 233 -3.83 -6.61 19.55
N ARG A 234 -4.04 -5.43 20.16
CA ARG A 234 -3.95 -4.14 19.47
C ARG A 234 -2.57 -3.96 18.86
N ALA A 235 -1.52 -4.22 19.64
CA ALA A 235 -0.14 -4.16 19.18
C ALA A 235 0.13 -5.14 18.01
N ARG A 236 -0.42 -6.36 18.06
CA ARG A 236 -0.24 -7.34 16.98
C ARG A 236 -0.98 -6.96 15.69
N GLN A 237 -2.22 -6.45 15.79
CA GLN A 237 -2.96 -5.97 14.62
C GLN A 237 -2.24 -4.79 13.96
N GLU A 238 -1.70 -3.87 14.76
CA GLU A 238 -0.90 -2.77 14.27
C GLU A 238 0.38 -3.26 13.57
N ALA A 239 1.09 -4.23 14.17
CA ALA A 239 2.26 -4.86 13.56
C ALA A 239 1.93 -5.56 12.24
N LYS A 240 0.78 -6.27 12.15
CA LYS A 240 0.32 -6.91 10.90
C LYS A 240 0.07 -5.87 9.81
N ARG A 241 -0.62 -4.77 10.13
CA ARG A 241 -0.85 -3.66 9.17
C ARG A 241 0.45 -3.04 8.67
N VAL A 242 1.41 -2.80 9.57
CA VAL A 242 2.72 -2.25 9.20
C VAL A 242 3.46 -3.22 8.27
N LEU A 243 3.43 -4.52 8.58
CA LEU A 243 4.06 -5.55 7.74
C LEU A 243 3.44 -5.62 6.34
N ASP A 244 2.11 -5.59 6.25
CA ASP A 244 1.40 -5.65 4.97
C ASP A 244 1.70 -4.41 4.10
N HIS A 245 1.72 -3.22 4.71
CA HIS A 245 2.15 -2.00 4.02
C HIS A 245 3.62 -2.05 3.56
N ALA A 246 4.51 -2.65 4.37
CA ALA A 246 5.91 -2.81 3.99
C ALA A 246 6.07 -3.73 2.78
N LYS A 247 5.37 -4.88 2.75
CA LYS A 247 5.36 -5.80 1.61
C LYS A 247 4.83 -5.14 0.33
N GLU A 248 3.78 -4.35 0.45
CA GLU A 248 3.21 -3.65 -0.69
C GLU A 248 4.20 -2.61 -1.26
N ARG A 249 4.89 -1.87 -0.39
CA ARG A 249 5.94 -0.93 -0.80
C ARG A 249 7.12 -1.64 -1.48
N GLU A 250 7.55 -2.77 -0.94
CA GLU A 250 8.62 -3.60 -1.52
C GLU A 250 8.26 -4.08 -2.93
N SER A 251 7.04 -4.59 -3.12
CA SER A 251 6.55 -5.02 -4.43
C SER A 251 6.52 -3.87 -5.44
N ARG A 252 6.02 -2.69 -5.05
CA ARG A 252 6.03 -1.50 -5.93
C ARG A 252 7.44 -1.05 -6.28
N ALA A 253 8.37 -1.08 -5.31
CA ALA A 253 9.77 -0.73 -5.54
C ALA A 253 10.44 -1.70 -6.54
N HIS A 254 10.17 -3.00 -6.42
CA HIS A 254 10.69 -4.00 -7.35
C HIS A 254 10.20 -3.76 -8.79
N VAL A 255 8.91 -3.48 -8.97
CA VAL A 255 8.36 -3.18 -10.32
C VAL A 255 8.99 -1.91 -10.90
N ALA A 256 9.17 -0.87 -10.09
CA ALA A 256 9.82 0.37 -10.53
C ALA A 256 11.30 0.16 -10.90
N GLU A 257 12.03 -0.68 -10.16
CA GLU A 257 13.42 -1.03 -10.44
C GLU A 257 13.55 -1.78 -11.79
N GLU A 258 12.64 -2.71 -12.08
CA GLU A 258 12.61 -3.40 -13.37
C GLU A 258 12.33 -2.45 -14.54
N ASP A 259 11.39 -1.52 -14.40
CA ASP A 259 11.10 -0.52 -15.44
C ASP A 259 12.31 0.42 -15.67
N LEU A 260 12.94 0.90 -14.59
CA LEU A 260 14.13 1.75 -14.68
C LEU A 260 15.28 1.01 -15.37
N ARG A 261 15.47 -0.27 -15.06
CA ARG A 261 16.49 -1.11 -15.70
C ARG A 261 16.22 -1.27 -17.20
N TYR A 262 14.96 -1.45 -17.59
CA TYR A 262 14.57 -1.51 -19.00
C TYR A 262 14.83 -0.18 -19.72
N GLN A 263 14.48 0.95 -19.10
CA GLN A 263 14.74 2.28 -19.66
C GLN A 263 16.24 2.55 -19.83
N LEU A 264 17.06 2.22 -18.82
CA LEU A 264 18.52 2.36 -18.89
C LEU A 264 19.11 1.53 -20.03
N ALA A 265 18.69 0.28 -20.20
CA ALA A 265 19.13 -0.56 -21.29
C ALA A 265 18.80 0.04 -22.67
N ARG A 266 17.61 0.65 -22.82
CA ARG A 266 17.22 1.36 -24.05
C ARG A 266 18.08 2.59 -24.32
N ILE A 267 18.37 3.38 -23.29
CA ILE A 267 19.22 4.58 -23.40
C ILE A 267 20.64 4.18 -23.80
N GLU A 268 21.20 3.12 -23.19
CA GLU A 268 22.53 2.62 -23.55
C GLU A 268 22.60 2.16 -25.01
N GLU A 269 21.57 1.45 -25.48
CA GLU A 269 21.53 0.97 -26.86
C GLU A 269 21.40 2.14 -27.85
N ALA A 270 20.53 3.11 -27.57
CA ALA A 270 20.42 4.33 -28.37
C ALA A 270 21.76 5.10 -28.40
N ARG A 271 22.44 5.22 -27.25
CA ARG A 271 23.77 5.84 -27.18
C ARG A 271 24.79 5.10 -28.04
N ARG A 272 24.81 3.76 -28.01
CA ARG A 272 25.70 2.96 -28.86
C ARG A 272 25.44 3.19 -30.34
N GLN A 273 24.19 3.25 -30.76
CA GLN A 273 23.80 3.53 -32.14
C GLN A 273 24.28 4.91 -32.59
N VAL A 274 24.00 5.95 -31.82
CA VAL A 274 24.45 7.32 -32.12
C VAL A 274 25.98 7.40 -32.24
N VAL A 275 26.71 6.77 -31.32
CA VAL A 275 28.20 6.75 -31.38
C VAL A 275 28.69 6.00 -32.62
N ALA A 276 28.06 4.87 -32.97
CA ALA A 276 28.42 4.10 -34.16
C ALA A 276 28.17 4.90 -35.45
N GLU A 277 27.01 5.54 -35.58
CA GLU A 277 26.62 6.40 -36.71
C GLU A 277 27.53 7.63 -36.83
N THR A 278 27.87 8.25 -35.71
CA THR A 278 28.81 9.39 -35.69
C THR A 278 30.18 8.95 -36.20
N ARG A 279 30.65 7.77 -35.77
CA ARG A 279 31.95 7.24 -36.17
C ARG A 279 32.01 6.89 -37.65
N THR A 280 30.95 6.28 -38.21
CA THR A 280 30.88 5.97 -39.64
C THR A 280 30.81 7.24 -40.48
N THR A 281 30.02 8.23 -40.05
CA THR A 281 29.92 9.54 -40.72
C THR A 281 31.27 10.25 -40.75
N MET A 282 31.98 10.33 -39.61
CA MET A 282 33.31 10.93 -39.54
C MET A 282 34.34 10.19 -40.41
N GLN A 283 34.29 8.86 -40.48
CA GLN A 283 35.18 8.09 -41.35
C GLN A 283 34.94 8.40 -42.83
N ASN A 284 33.68 8.54 -43.25
CA ASN A 284 33.33 8.89 -44.62
C ASN A 284 33.79 10.30 -44.99
N GLU A 285 33.57 11.28 -44.10
CA GLU A 285 34.01 12.67 -44.31
C GLU A 285 35.54 12.78 -44.41
N LEU A 286 36.28 12.11 -43.52
CA LEU A 286 37.75 12.08 -43.59
C LEU A 286 38.25 11.44 -44.88
N ALA A 287 37.57 10.41 -45.38
CA ALA A 287 37.91 9.78 -46.66
C ALA A 287 37.66 10.73 -47.84
N GLU A 288 36.58 11.52 -47.80
CA GLU A 288 36.27 12.53 -48.81
C GLU A 288 37.30 13.67 -48.83
N ILE A 289 37.64 14.21 -47.65
CA ILE A 289 38.69 15.23 -47.50
C ILE A 289 40.03 14.72 -48.05
N ARG A 290 40.42 13.46 -47.74
CA ARG A 290 41.64 12.86 -48.29
C ARG A 290 41.61 12.80 -49.82
N ARG A 291 40.47 12.41 -50.42
CA ARG A 291 40.31 12.38 -51.89
C ARG A 291 40.43 13.77 -52.50
N GLU A 292 39.84 14.79 -51.88
CA GLU A 292 39.96 16.19 -52.33
C GLU A 292 41.41 16.67 -52.32
N ILE A 293 42.15 16.40 -51.23
CA ILE A 293 43.58 16.72 -51.10
C ILE A 293 44.41 16.02 -52.18
N ASP A 294 44.18 14.73 -52.42
CA ASP A 294 44.93 13.97 -53.43
C ASP A 294 44.58 14.40 -54.87
N ALA A 295 43.33 14.78 -55.14
CA ALA A 295 42.93 15.36 -56.41
C ALA A 295 43.55 16.74 -56.63
N PHE A 296 43.70 17.53 -55.57
CA PHE A 296 44.39 18.82 -55.61
C PHE A 296 45.89 18.66 -55.86
N ARG A 297 46.58 17.78 -55.12
CA ARG A 297 48.00 17.45 -55.34
C ARG A 297 48.28 17.02 -56.79
N ARG A 298 47.40 16.22 -57.38
CA ARG A 298 47.50 15.80 -58.78
C ARG A 298 47.30 16.94 -59.79
N ARG A 299 46.44 17.91 -59.50
CA ARG A 299 46.28 19.13 -60.32
C ARG A 299 47.54 20.00 -60.28
N MET A 300 48.12 20.18 -59.09
CA MET A 300 49.39 20.91 -58.91
C MET A 300 50.57 20.24 -59.63
N ALA A 301 50.62 18.90 -59.66
CA ALA A 301 51.70 18.18 -60.33
C ALA A 301 51.62 18.19 -61.88
N LYS A 302 50.46 18.52 -62.46
CA LYS A 302 50.22 18.51 -63.93
C LYS A 302 50.26 19.88 -64.58
N GLY A 303 50.25 20.98 -63.82
CA GLY A 303 50.36 22.34 -64.34
C GLY A 303 51.56 23.07 -63.74
N GLY A 304 52.56 23.40 -64.56
CA GLY A 304 53.58 24.38 -64.17
C GLY A 304 52.94 25.76 -64.14
N ILE A 305 52.54 26.22 -62.95
CA ILE A 305 51.90 27.52 -62.74
C ILE A 305 52.58 28.20 -61.54
N ASP A 306 52.82 29.51 -61.67
CA ASP A 306 53.44 30.38 -60.67
C ASP A 306 52.83 30.21 -59.28
N SER A 307 53.73 29.98 -58.31
CA SER A 307 53.44 29.40 -57.00
C SER A 307 52.66 30.29 -56.03
N GLN A 308 52.46 31.58 -56.31
CA GLN A 308 51.92 32.54 -55.33
C GLN A 308 50.42 32.82 -55.50
N ASP A 309 49.91 32.95 -56.72
CA ASP A 309 48.49 33.22 -56.95
C ASP A 309 47.62 31.98 -56.76
N ALA A 310 48.12 30.81 -57.16
CA ALA A 310 47.42 29.53 -56.95
C ALA A 310 47.32 29.14 -55.46
N HIS A 311 48.33 29.50 -54.65
CA HIS A 311 48.33 29.24 -53.20
C HIS A 311 47.35 30.16 -52.46
N THR A 312 47.28 31.42 -52.87
CA THR A 312 46.37 32.42 -52.27
C THR A 312 44.91 32.10 -52.59
N GLN A 313 44.60 31.75 -53.85
CA GLN A 313 43.26 31.29 -54.23
C GLN A 313 42.88 29.97 -53.54
N PHE A 314 43.85 29.08 -53.28
CA PHE A 314 43.63 27.84 -52.53
C PHE A 314 43.30 28.10 -51.06
N LEU A 315 44.05 28.95 -50.35
CA LEU A 315 43.75 29.28 -48.95
C LEU A 315 42.36 29.91 -48.82
N GLN A 316 41.96 30.73 -49.80
CA GLN A 316 40.64 31.37 -49.83
C GLN A 316 39.51 30.38 -50.14
N GLN A 317 39.71 29.43 -51.06
CA GLN A 317 38.74 28.36 -51.32
C GLN A 317 38.66 27.36 -50.16
N ALA A 318 39.79 27.00 -49.55
CA ALA A 318 39.84 26.10 -48.40
C ALA A 318 39.15 26.72 -47.18
N SER A 319 39.39 28.02 -46.90
CA SER A 319 38.71 28.72 -45.81
C SER A 319 37.20 28.84 -46.05
N GLN A 320 36.76 29.06 -47.30
CA GLN A 320 35.34 29.10 -47.65
C GLN A 320 34.67 27.72 -47.57
N THR A 321 35.37 26.65 -47.94
CA THR A 321 34.85 25.29 -47.90
C THR A 321 34.76 24.77 -46.46
N VAL A 322 35.76 25.07 -45.64
CA VAL A 322 35.74 24.79 -44.18
C VAL A 322 34.66 25.62 -43.51
N GLY A 323 34.54 26.92 -43.83
CA GLY A 323 33.49 27.80 -43.27
C GLY A 323 32.07 27.34 -43.62
N ARG A 324 31.80 26.91 -44.86
CA ARG A 324 30.49 26.32 -45.24
C ARG A 324 30.22 25.00 -44.52
N ARG A 325 31.22 24.12 -44.41
CA ARG A 325 31.07 22.81 -43.74
C ARG A 325 30.91 22.96 -42.23
N GLN A 326 31.55 23.95 -41.60
CA GLN A 326 31.43 24.22 -40.16
C GLN A 326 30.03 24.75 -39.81
N LEU A 327 29.44 25.60 -40.68
CA LEU A 327 28.04 26.04 -40.59
C LEU A 327 27.04 24.88 -40.83
N ASP A 328 27.32 23.97 -41.78
CA ASP A 328 26.49 22.78 -42.01
C ASP A 328 26.60 21.76 -40.85
N THR A 329 27.73 21.72 -40.13
CA THR A 329 27.94 20.85 -38.97
C THR A 329 27.25 21.43 -37.72
N GLU A 330 27.37 22.73 -37.48
CA GLU A 330 26.62 23.41 -36.40
C GLU A 330 25.10 23.30 -36.62
N GLY A 331 24.61 23.40 -37.86
CA GLY A 331 23.19 23.19 -38.19
C GLY A 331 22.70 21.73 -38.10
N ARG A 332 23.62 20.74 -38.12
CA ARG A 332 23.30 19.31 -37.94
C ARG A 332 23.40 18.86 -36.49
N VAL A 333 24.24 19.49 -35.66
CA VAL A 333 24.32 19.21 -34.22
C VAL A 333 23.05 19.70 -33.48
N GLU A 334 22.30 20.64 -34.06
CA GLU A 334 20.97 21.04 -33.59
C GLU A 334 19.82 20.11 -34.06
N GLN A 335 20.10 19.05 -34.84
CA GLN A 335 19.07 18.03 -35.13
C GLN A 335 18.82 17.16 -33.90
N GLU A 336 17.86 17.63 -33.12
CA GLU A 336 16.96 16.92 -32.20
C GLU A 336 17.29 15.45 -31.95
N VAL A 337 17.88 15.20 -30.77
CA VAL A 337 17.65 13.93 -30.09
C VAL A 337 16.17 13.89 -29.74
N ALA A 338 15.35 13.33 -30.63
CA ALA A 338 13.93 13.12 -30.38
C ALA A 338 13.79 12.12 -29.22
N THR A 339 13.33 12.59 -28.07
CA THR A 339 12.89 11.73 -26.98
C THR A 339 11.72 10.89 -27.49
N PRO A 340 11.79 9.54 -27.48
CA PRO A 340 10.68 8.72 -27.94
C PRO A 340 9.48 8.89 -27.00
N GLY A 341 8.43 9.60 -27.44
CA GLY A 341 7.15 9.68 -26.72
C GLY A 341 6.40 11.03 -26.72
N ALA A 342 6.97 12.13 -27.21
CA ALA A 342 6.25 13.41 -27.26
C ALA A 342 5.40 13.53 -28.54
N PRO A 343 4.06 13.76 -28.46
CA PRO A 343 3.26 14.08 -29.62
C PRO A 343 3.69 15.42 -30.23
N ASP A 344 4.06 15.36 -31.51
CA ASP A 344 4.45 16.52 -32.31
C ASP A 344 3.24 17.41 -32.61
N SER A 345 3.19 18.58 -31.96
CA SER A 345 2.21 19.63 -32.26
C SER A 345 2.82 21.02 -32.09
N ARG A 346 3.94 21.26 -32.77
CA ARG A 346 4.57 22.58 -32.80
C ARG A 346 3.91 23.47 -33.85
N ILE A 347 3.12 24.45 -33.40
CA ILE A 347 2.59 25.51 -34.27
C ILE A 347 3.64 26.62 -34.38
N ARG A 348 4.03 27.04 -35.59
CA ARG A 348 4.95 28.17 -35.78
C ARG A 348 4.17 29.47 -35.99
N GLY A 349 4.40 30.47 -35.16
CA GLY A 349 3.78 31.81 -35.27
C GLY A 349 4.21 32.75 -34.13
N PRO A 350 3.94 34.07 -34.23
CA PRO A 350 4.21 35.02 -33.15
C PRO A 350 3.30 34.72 -31.96
N ILE A 351 3.90 34.66 -30.77
CA ILE A 351 3.24 34.42 -29.48
C ILE A 351 2.57 35.72 -29.04
N GLU A 352 1.25 35.67 -28.87
CA GLU A 352 0.41 36.80 -28.49
C GLU A 352 -0.30 36.52 -27.16
N LYS A 353 -0.85 37.57 -26.55
CA LYS A 353 -1.62 37.44 -25.31
C LYS A 353 -2.85 36.54 -25.54
N GLY A 354 -3.05 35.55 -24.67
CA GLY A 354 -4.10 34.54 -24.74
C GLY A 354 -3.69 33.24 -25.42
N ASP A 355 -2.49 33.16 -26.00
CA ASP A 355 -1.99 31.93 -26.62
C ASP A 355 -1.60 30.89 -25.56
N ARG A 356 -1.84 29.61 -25.84
CA ARG A 356 -1.29 28.51 -25.03
C ARG A 356 0.07 28.10 -25.55
N VAL A 357 1.04 28.10 -24.64
CA VAL A 357 2.45 27.82 -24.91
C VAL A 357 2.96 26.72 -23.97
N PHE A 358 3.80 25.86 -24.48
CA PHE A 358 4.52 24.84 -23.73
C PHE A 358 5.88 25.40 -23.28
N VAL A 359 6.24 25.17 -22.02
CA VAL A 359 7.49 25.60 -21.40
C VAL A 359 8.38 24.35 -21.26
N PRO A 360 9.40 24.14 -22.13
CA PRO A 360 10.18 22.91 -22.17
C PRO A 360 10.87 22.57 -20.85
N ASN A 361 11.42 23.57 -20.15
CA ASN A 361 12.12 23.37 -18.87
C ASN A 361 11.20 22.93 -17.73
N LEU A 362 9.90 23.21 -17.84
CA LEU A 362 8.91 22.85 -16.82
C LEU A 362 8.03 21.67 -17.26
N GLN A 363 8.23 21.18 -18.49
CA GLN A 363 7.38 20.13 -19.10
C GLN A 363 5.87 20.43 -18.99
N ALA A 364 5.48 21.71 -18.97
CA ALA A 364 4.12 22.14 -18.66
C ALA A 364 3.58 23.13 -19.70
N THR A 365 2.25 23.17 -19.86
CA THR A 365 1.55 24.10 -20.76
C THR A 365 0.92 25.24 -19.96
N GLY A 366 1.04 26.47 -20.44
CA GLY A 366 0.47 27.66 -19.84
C GLY A 366 -0.10 28.65 -20.84
N GLU A 367 -0.82 29.66 -20.35
CA GLU A 367 -1.44 30.72 -21.15
C GLU A 367 -0.65 32.03 -21.04
N VAL A 368 -0.42 32.71 -22.16
CA VAL A 368 0.33 33.97 -22.18
C VAL A 368 -0.56 35.11 -21.69
N ILE A 369 -0.25 35.68 -20.52
CA ILE A 369 -1.01 36.80 -19.92
C ILE A 369 -0.58 38.14 -20.51
N ALA A 370 0.71 38.32 -20.78
CA ALA A 370 1.27 39.57 -21.30
C ALA A 370 2.55 39.31 -22.07
N VAL A 371 2.83 40.16 -23.06
CA VAL A 371 4.05 40.09 -23.88
C VAL A 371 4.73 41.45 -23.85
N GLU A 372 5.95 41.51 -23.30
CA GLU A 372 6.78 42.71 -23.25
C GLU A 372 7.63 42.82 -24.52
N LYS A 373 7.60 44.01 -25.15
CA LYS A 373 8.35 44.32 -26.36
C LYS A 373 9.51 45.26 -26.04
N ARG A 374 10.70 44.94 -26.54
CA ARG A 374 11.89 45.81 -26.49
C ARG A 374 12.22 46.23 -27.93
N GLU A 375 12.32 47.53 -28.19
CA GLU A 375 12.51 48.09 -29.54
C GLU A 375 11.48 47.59 -30.57
N GLY A 376 10.22 47.41 -30.14
CA GLY A 376 9.14 46.94 -31.01
C GLY A 376 9.10 45.42 -31.24
N VAL A 377 10.11 44.67 -30.78
CA VAL A 377 10.20 43.21 -30.90
C VAL A 377 9.80 42.53 -29.59
N PRO A 378 8.90 41.53 -29.60
CA PRO A 378 8.59 40.73 -28.42
C PRO A 378 9.86 40.07 -27.85
N HIS A 379 10.19 40.34 -26.58
CA HIS A 379 11.39 39.84 -25.92
C HIS A 379 11.04 38.85 -24.79
N GLU A 380 10.08 39.22 -23.94
CA GLU A 380 9.65 38.46 -22.76
C GLU A 380 8.13 38.30 -22.75
N ALA A 381 7.65 37.20 -22.17
CA ALA A 381 6.24 36.94 -21.96
C ALA A 381 5.99 36.47 -20.53
N ASP A 382 4.90 36.98 -19.94
CA ASP A 382 4.34 36.46 -18.70
C ASP A 382 3.39 35.31 -19.06
N VAL A 383 3.70 34.10 -18.60
CA VAL A 383 2.96 32.86 -18.87
C VAL A 383 2.36 32.32 -17.57
N GLN A 384 1.05 32.05 -17.58
CA GLN A 384 0.32 31.39 -16.50
C GLN A 384 0.37 29.88 -16.69
N VAL A 385 1.11 29.16 -15.86
CA VAL A 385 1.15 27.69 -15.83
C VAL A 385 0.44 27.24 -14.55
N GLY A 386 -0.79 26.74 -14.67
CA GLY A 386 -1.64 26.46 -13.50
C GLY A 386 -1.88 27.72 -12.66
N ASN A 387 -1.47 27.70 -11.39
CA ASN A 387 -1.61 28.82 -10.47
C ASN A 387 -0.40 29.79 -10.47
N PHE A 388 0.66 29.46 -11.21
CA PHE A 388 1.90 30.23 -11.22
C PHE A 388 1.99 31.14 -12.44
N ARG A 389 2.47 32.37 -12.22
CA ARG A 389 2.79 33.34 -13.28
C ARG A 389 4.30 33.47 -13.41
N LEU A 390 4.82 33.15 -14.58
CA LEU A 390 6.26 33.08 -14.86
C LEU A 390 6.63 34.06 -15.97
N ARG A 391 7.72 34.80 -15.80
CA ARG A 391 8.27 35.67 -16.85
C ARG A 391 9.40 34.95 -17.57
N LEU A 392 9.21 34.68 -18.86
CA LEU A 392 10.13 33.87 -19.65
C LEU A 392 10.46 34.54 -20.99
N PRO A 393 11.70 34.40 -21.50
CA PRO A 393 12.03 34.83 -22.86
C PRO A 393 11.20 34.07 -23.88
N ILE A 394 10.65 34.78 -24.87
CA ILE A 394 9.73 34.19 -25.87
C ILE A 394 10.38 33.06 -26.67
N ARG A 395 11.72 33.11 -26.85
CA ARG A 395 12.50 32.05 -27.52
C ARG A 395 12.45 30.70 -26.80
N ARG A 396 12.04 30.67 -25.53
CA ARG A 396 11.94 29.46 -24.70
C ARG A 396 10.50 28.92 -24.61
N LEU A 397 9.57 29.46 -25.39
CA LEU A 397 8.16 29.08 -25.38
C LEU A 397 7.80 28.43 -26.72
N GLU A 398 7.10 27.31 -26.66
CA GLU A 398 6.60 26.60 -27.84
C GLU A 398 5.09 26.81 -27.97
N LEU A 399 4.62 27.44 -29.06
CA LEU A 399 3.19 27.69 -29.25
C LEU A 399 2.42 26.38 -29.53
N ARG A 400 1.38 26.12 -28.71
CA ARG A 400 0.51 24.93 -28.80
C ARG A 400 -0.87 25.25 -29.38
N SER A 401 -1.45 26.41 -29.07
CA SER A 401 -2.70 26.88 -29.70
C SER A 401 -2.87 28.40 -29.62
N LYS A 402 -3.45 29.01 -30.67
CA LYS A 402 -3.85 30.42 -30.70
C LYS A 402 -5.10 30.67 -29.85
N ALA A 403 -5.22 31.85 -29.25
CA ALA A 403 -6.42 32.27 -28.53
C ALA A 403 -7.67 32.18 -29.45
N GLN A 404 -8.65 31.33 -29.12
CA GLN A 404 -9.95 31.32 -29.81
C GLN A 404 -10.85 32.39 -29.20
N SER A 405 -11.41 33.24 -30.06
CA SER A 405 -12.43 34.24 -29.71
C SER A 405 -13.83 33.63 -29.83
N GLU A 406 -14.63 33.60 -28.76
CA GLU A 406 -16.12 33.68 -28.80
C GLU A 406 -16.80 33.80 -27.39
N PRO A 407 -18.10 34.15 -27.26
CA PRO A 407 -18.60 35.28 -26.45
C PRO A 407 -19.38 34.91 -25.17
N SER A 408 -19.72 35.93 -24.36
CA SER A 408 -20.46 35.86 -23.08
C SER A 408 -22.02 35.78 -23.26
N PRO A 409 -22.85 35.68 -22.19
CA PRO A 409 -23.69 34.50 -21.90
C PRO A 409 -25.21 34.75 -22.04
N VAL A 410 -26.00 33.67 -22.15
CA VAL A 410 -27.48 33.72 -22.02
C VAL A 410 -27.97 32.75 -20.94
N SER A 411 -28.91 33.26 -20.15
CA SER A 411 -29.56 32.74 -18.95
C SER A 411 -30.59 31.61 -19.17
N GLN A 412 -30.43 30.50 -18.40
CA GLN A 412 -31.37 29.60 -17.68
C GLN A 412 -32.78 29.23 -18.24
N PRO A 413 -33.28 27.99 -17.98
CA PRO A 413 -33.93 27.68 -16.70
C PRO A 413 -33.54 26.34 -16.04
N ALA A 414 -33.80 26.30 -14.74
CA ALA A 414 -33.42 25.27 -13.77
C ALA A 414 -34.29 23.99 -13.78
N VAL A 415 -33.67 22.87 -13.42
CA VAL A 415 -34.32 21.78 -12.67
C VAL A 415 -33.43 21.44 -11.47
N ARG A 416 -34.00 21.59 -10.26
CA ARG A 416 -33.39 21.22 -8.99
C ARG A 416 -33.44 19.70 -8.82
N VAL A 417 -32.29 19.08 -8.53
CA VAL A 417 -32.21 17.83 -7.77
C VAL A 417 -31.27 18.08 -6.58
N GLN A 418 -31.82 18.01 -5.38
CA GLN A 418 -31.04 18.00 -4.14
C GLN A 418 -30.36 16.63 -4.00
N MET A 419 -29.03 16.60 -3.91
CA MET A 419 -28.32 15.48 -3.28
C MET A 419 -27.22 16.03 -2.36
N LYS A 420 -27.19 15.45 -1.15
CA LYS A 420 -26.22 15.71 -0.07
C LYS A 420 -24.78 15.45 -0.55
N PRO A 421 -23.77 16.18 -0.03
CA PRO A 421 -22.39 15.90 -0.38
C PRO A 421 -21.97 14.56 0.23
N LYS A 422 -21.64 13.60 -0.65
CA LYS A 422 -20.77 12.47 -0.31
C LYS A 422 -19.33 12.97 -0.40
N THR A 423 -18.62 12.87 0.72
CA THR A 423 -17.16 12.92 0.78
C THR A 423 -16.59 11.65 0.15
N GLY A 424 -15.64 11.81 -0.78
CA GLY A 424 -14.79 10.73 -1.28
C GLY A 424 -14.44 10.88 -2.75
N GLY A 425 -13.16 11.18 -3.04
CA GLY A 425 -12.54 10.88 -4.33
C GLY A 425 -11.79 12.02 -5.02
N ALA A 426 -10.45 11.99 -4.87
CA ALA A 426 -9.41 12.37 -5.85
C ALA A 426 -9.51 13.72 -6.59
N GLY A 427 -8.64 14.65 -6.19
CA GLY A 427 -8.19 15.80 -6.97
C GLY A 427 -6.88 16.32 -6.38
N SER A 428 -5.88 16.57 -7.21
CA SER A 428 -4.49 16.92 -6.85
C SER A 428 -4.29 18.25 -6.10
N ASP A 429 -5.36 18.86 -5.56
CA ASP A 429 -5.29 20.07 -4.74
C ASP A 429 -5.00 19.77 -3.26
N SER A 430 -5.19 18.54 -2.79
CA SER A 430 -5.16 18.19 -1.36
C SER A 430 -3.77 18.04 -0.73
N LEU A 431 -2.68 18.10 -1.51
CA LEU A 431 -1.33 17.92 -0.96
C LEU A 431 -0.67 19.24 -0.56
N THR A 432 -1.11 20.37 -1.12
CA THR A 432 -0.52 21.70 -0.82
C THR A 432 -1.12 22.37 0.40
N GLU A 433 -2.19 21.81 0.96
CA GLU A 433 -2.84 22.34 2.15
C GLU A 433 -3.35 21.29 3.13
N ILE A 434 -3.29 21.61 4.41
CA ILE A 434 -3.87 20.83 5.49
C ILE A 434 -4.83 21.69 6.33
N ASP A 435 -6.02 21.17 6.60
CA ASP A 435 -7.03 21.83 7.43
C ASP A 435 -7.15 21.19 8.82
N LEU A 436 -6.67 21.90 9.84
CA LEU A 436 -6.64 21.48 11.25
C LEU A 436 -7.77 22.13 12.07
N ARG A 437 -8.75 22.78 11.42
CA ARG A 437 -9.85 23.45 12.14
C ARG A 437 -10.77 22.41 12.80
N GLY A 438 -11.10 22.65 14.06
CA GLY A 438 -12.01 21.81 14.83
C GLY A 438 -11.34 20.63 15.55
N GLU A 439 -10.03 20.43 15.36
CA GLU A 439 -9.28 19.39 16.05
C GLU A 439 -8.73 19.86 17.40
N ARG A 440 -8.47 18.89 18.30
CA ARG A 440 -7.70 19.15 19.52
C ARG A 440 -6.23 19.35 19.16
N VAL A 441 -5.53 20.22 19.88
CA VAL A 441 -4.14 20.62 19.58
C VAL A 441 -3.21 19.42 19.40
N ASP A 442 -3.24 18.45 20.31
CA ASP A 442 -2.34 17.29 20.27
C ASP A 442 -2.58 16.43 19.01
N ALA A 443 -3.85 16.18 18.66
CA ALA A 443 -4.22 15.43 17.47
C ALA A 443 -3.84 16.18 16.17
N GLY A 444 -4.05 17.50 16.15
CA GLY A 444 -3.71 18.34 15.00
C GLY A 444 -2.20 18.44 14.76
N LEU A 445 -1.39 18.44 15.82
CA LEU A 445 0.08 18.44 15.71
C LEU A 445 0.61 17.11 15.17
N GLN A 446 0.09 15.98 15.64
CA GLN A 446 0.47 14.67 15.12
C GLN A 446 0.13 14.52 13.63
N ARG A 447 -1.02 15.08 13.21
CA ARG A 447 -1.42 15.08 11.80
C ARG A 447 -0.59 16.04 10.95
N LEU A 448 -0.16 17.16 11.53
CA LEU A 448 0.74 18.11 10.88
C LEU A 448 2.12 17.50 10.63
N GLU A 449 2.66 16.73 11.57
CA GLU A 449 3.98 16.09 11.45
C GLU A 449 4.03 15.13 10.27
N GLY A 450 3.09 14.16 10.20
CA GLY A 450 3.01 13.24 9.06
C GLY A 450 2.75 13.95 7.73
N TYR A 451 1.99 15.05 7.74
CA TYR A 451 1.75 15.85 6.54
C TYR A 451 3.00 16.59 6.05
N LEU A 452 3.86 17.09 6.95
CA LEU A 452 5.12 17.72 6.57
C LEU A 452 6.11 16.72 5.99
N ASP A 453 6.13 15.49 6.51
CA ASP A 453 6.94 14.39 5.95
C ASP A 453 6.47 14.03 4.54
N ASP A 454 5.17 13.84 4.34
CA ASP A 454 4.59 13.54 3.02
C ASP A 454 4.87 14.69 2.03
N ALA A 455 4.72 15.93 2.46
CA ALA A 455 4.97 17.10 1.62
C ALA A 455 6.46 17.26 1.25
N TYR A 456 7.38 16.88 2.14
CA TYR A 456 8.81 16.89 1.88
C TYR A 456 9.20 15.78 0.89
N LEU A 457 8.65 14.56 1.05
CA LEU A 457 8.88 13.44 0.13
C LEU A 457 8.40 13.75 -1.29
N GLU A 458 7.31 14.49 -1.43
CA GLU A 458 6.77 14.97 -2.70
C GLU A 458 7.52 16.21 -3.26
N ASN A 459 8.63 16.63 -2.62
CA ASN A 459 9.43 17.80 -2.98
C ASN A 459 8.61 19.10 -3.13
N LEU A 460 7.58 19.29 -2.28
CA LEU A 460 6.80 20.51 -2.30
C LEU A 460 7.64 21.68 -1.77
N PRO A 461 7.74 22.81 -2.49
CA PRO A 461 8.55 23.95 -2.03
C PRO A 461 7.95 24.65 -0.81
N TRP A 462 6.63 24.54 -0.62
CA TRP A 462 5.89 25.10 0.50
C TRP A 462 4.53 24.42 0.68
N VAL A 463 3.96 24.56 1.88
CA VAL A 463 2.64 24.04 2.26
C VAL A 463 1.81 25.07 3.04
N ARG A 464 0.49 24.93 2.98
CA ARG A 464 -0.47 25.82 3.64
C ARG A 464 -1.20 25.12 4.78
N ILE A 465 -1.08 25.65 6.00
CA ILE A 465 -1.65 25.05 7.21
C ILE A 465 -2.79 25.92 7.71
N ILE A 466 -4.01 25.42 7.61
CA ILE A 466 -5.23 26.12 8.01
C ILE A 466 -5.58 25.70 9.43
N HIS A 467 -5.36 26.59 10.41
CA HIS A 467 -5.67 26.36 11.83
C HIS A 467 -6.84 27.23 12.33
N GLY A 468 -7.27 28.21 11.53
CA GLY A 468 -8.35 29.14 11.87
C GLY A 468 -7.92 30.27 12.83
N LYS A 469 -8.81 31.25 13.00
CA LYS A 469 -8.58 32.49 13.78
C LYS A 469 -9.18 32.48 15.19
N GLY A 470 -9.62 31.33 15.70
CA GLY A 470 -10.44 31.19 16.93
C GLY A 470 -9.79 31.73 18.21
N THR A 471 -9.49 30.85 19.18
CA THR A 471 -8.80 31.26 20.43
C THR A 471 -7.30 31.48 20.27
N GLY A 472 -6.74 31.22 19.08
CA GLY A 472 -5.30 31.29 18.79
C GLY A 472 -4.50 30.08 19.26
N ALA A 473 -5.07 29.17 20.07
CA ALA A 473 -4.35 28.03 20.63
C ALA A 473 -3.73 27.10 19.56
N MET A 474 -4.50 26.75 18.52
CA MET A 474 -3.99 25.93 17.41
C MET A 474 -2.95 26.67 16.57
N ARG A 475 -3.15 27.98 16.32
CA ARG A 475 -2.16 28.83 15.62
C ARG A 475 -0.83 28.84 16.35
N ASP A 476 -0.87 29.07 17.65
CA ASP A 476 0.34 29.22 18.46
C ASP A 476 1.07 27.88 18.59
N ALA A 477 0.33 26.77 18.72
CA ALA A 477 0.88 25.41 18.71
C ALA A 477 1.53 25.05 17.37
N VAL A 478 0.85 25.30 16.24
CA VAL A 478 1.40 25.06 14.89
C VAL A 478 2.66 25.88 14.67
N ARG A 479 2.66 27.17 14.99
CA ARG A 479 3.84 28.04 14.82
C ARG A 479 4.99 27.63 15.74
N ALA A 480 4.70 27.13 16.95
CA ALA A 480 5.71 26.59 17.85
C ALA A 480 6.35 25.32 17.28
N ALA A 481 5.55 24.40 16.73
CA ALA A 481 6.04 23.18 16.10
C ALA A 481 6.91 23.48 14.87
N LEU A 482 6.51 24.43 14.02
CA LEU A 482 7.26 24.80 12.81
C LEU A 482 8.60 25.50 13.10
N LYS A 483 8.75 26.18 14.25
CA LYS A 483 9.94 27.00 14.57
C LYS A 483 11.22 26.18 14.78
N GLY A 484 11.10 24.88 15.05
CA GLY A 484 12.23 23.97 15.24
C GLY A 484 12.17 22.70 14.38
N HIS A 485 11.29 22.67 13.37
CA HIS A 485 11.07 21.47 12.57
C HIS A 485 12.20 21.27 11.53
N PRO A 486 12.83 20.09 11.46
CA PRO A 486 13.99 19.86 10.59
C PRO A 486 13.68 20.01 9.10
N LEU A 487 12.44 19.74 8.69
CA LEU A 487 12.00 19.83 7.29
C LEU A 487 11.52 21.23 6.85
N VAL A 488 11.45 22.21 7.77
CA VAL A 488 10.90 23.54 7.50
C VAL A 488 12.02 24.56 7.49
N SER A 489 12.20 25.26 6.36
CA SER A 489 13.23 26.30 6.21
C SER A 489 12.80 27.64 6.81
N ARG A 490 11.53 28.04 6.58
CA ARG A 490 10.94 29.26 7.14
C ARG A 490 9.42 29.20 7.08
N TYR A 491 8.73 29.85 8.00
CA TYR A 491 7.27 30.00 7.98
C TYR A 491 6.83 31.47 8.11
N ARG A 492 5.66 31.78 7.56
CA ARG A 492 5.01 33.11 7.66
C ARG A 492 3.50 32.98 7.86
N PRO A 493 2.82 33.99 8.45
CA PRO A 493 1.37 34.08 8.37
C PRO A 493 0.90 34.19 6.90
N GLY A 494 -0.33 33.76 6.64
CA GLY A 494 -0.98 33.93 5.32
C GLY A 494 -1.13 35.42 4.97
N GLU A 495 -1.01 35.74 3.68
CA GLU A 495 -1.23 37.10 3.16
C GLU A 495 -2.70 37.35 2.78
N LEU A 496 -3.00 38.56 2.31
CA LEU A 496 -4.33 38.97 1.89
C LEU A 496 -4.79 38.13 0.68
N GLY A 497 -5.74 37.21 0.90
CA GLY A 497 -6.20 36.24 -0.10
C GLY A 497 -5.84 34.78 0.24
N GLU A 498 -4.90 34.54 1.16
CA GLU A 498 -4.45 33.18 1.56
C GLU A 498 -5.09 32.68 2.87
N GLY A 499 -5.88 33.52 3.54
CA GLY A 499 -6.51 33.22 4.84
C GLY A 499 -5.97 34.04 6.01
N ASP A 500 -5.03 34.97 5.76
CA ASP A 500 -4.51 35.94 6.73
C ASP A 500 -3.98 35.21 8.00
N ASP A 501 -4.13 35.77 9.20
CA ASP A 501 -3.66 35.14 10.45
C ASP A 501 -4.38 33.82 10.81
N GLY A 502 -5.36 33.37 10.02
CA GLY A 502 -5.99 32.05 10.18
C GLY A 502 -5.23 30.91 9.51
N VAL A 503 -4.15 31.24 8.79
CA VAL A 503 -3.34 30.33 8.01
C VAL A 503 -1.86 30.60 8.27
N THR A 504 -1.06 29.54 8.30
CA THR A 504 0.40 29.62 8.32
C THR A 504 0.95 28.92 7.09
N VAL A 505 1.82 29.60 6.35
CA VAL A 505 2.51 29.06 5.17
C VAL A 505 3.93 28.68 5.58
N ALA A 506 4.31 27.41 5.37
CA ALA A 506 5.63 26.89 5.69
C ALA A 506 6.38 26.54 4.40
N ASN A 507 7.59 27.05 4.21
CA ASN A 507 8.48 26.63 3.12
C ASN A 507 9.30 25.44 3.62
N LEU A 508 9.38 24.39 2.82
CA LEU A 508 10.15 23.20 3.15
C LEU A 508 11.62 23.41 2.76
N MET A 509 12.52 22.58 3.31
CA MET A 509 13.88 22.50 2.77
C MET A 509 13.82 21.75 1.43
N THR A 510 14.59 22.19 0.44
CA THR A 510 14.78 21.47 -0.82
C THR A 510 16.19 20.94 -0.83
N ASP A 511 16.37 19.66 -1.20
CA ASP A 511 17.68 19.04 -1.41
C ASP A 511 18.39 19.65 -2.63
N GLU A 512 18.81 20.91 -2.52
CA GLU A 512 19.85 21.50 -3.36
C GLU A 512 20.99 21.96 -2.44
N GLY A 513 21.90 21.01 -2.21
CA GLY A 513 23.22 21.21 -1.61
C GLY A 513 24.25 20.38 -2.36
#